data_AF-A0A3Q9I7D9-F1
#
_entry.id   AF-A0A3Q9I7D9-F1
#
_cell.length_a   1.000
_cell.length_b   1.000
_cell.length_c   1.000
_cell.angle_alpha   90.00
_cell.angle_beta   90.00
_cell.angle_gamma   90.00
#
_symmetry.space_group_name_H-M   'P 1'
#
loop_
_entity.id
_entity.type
_entity.pdbx_description
1 polymer ?
#
loop_
_entity_poly.entity_id
_entity_poly.type
_entity_poly.pdbx_seq_one_letter_code
_entity_poly.pdbx_strand_id
1 'polypeptide(L)'
;MQTTACGATYDDNAKVVKVLGSGCANCETTARLIQAVAEEKGVAIELEKVEDIAEIAGYGVMSTPGVVIDEVVVHTGSVPDRQRIASWF
;
A
#
# COMPACT_ATOMS: atom_id res chain seq x y z
N MET A 1 0.88 -5.23 37.25
CA MET A 1 0.62 -4.42 36.05
C MET A 1 1.24 -5.11 34.84
N GLN A 2 0.48 -5.97 34.15
CA GLN A 2 0.77 -6.34 32.76
C GLN A 2 -0.15 -5.44 31.95
N THR A 3 0.44 -4.36 31.46
CA THR A 3 -0.27 -3.31 30.75
C THR A 3 -0.87 -3.87 29.48
N THR A 4 -2.19 -3.78 29.40
CA THR A 4 -3.04 -3.71 28.22
C THR A 4 -2.29 -3.33 26.94
N ALA A 5 -2.28 -4.21 25.95
CA ALA A 5 -3.17 -4.16 24.79
C ALA A 5 -2.81 -5.31 23.83
N CYS A 6 -3.82 -5.85 23.16
CA CYS A 6 -3.79 -6.87 22.09
C CYS A 6 -2.41 -7.31 21.59
N GLY A 7 -2.18 -8.63 21.62
CA GLY A 7 -1.05 -9.24 20.94
C GLY A 7 -0.98 -8.83 19.48
N ALA A 8 0.04 -8.06 19.13
CA ALA A 8 0.55 -8.06 17.77
C ALA A 8 1.58 -9.18 17.72
N THR A 9 1.12 -10.37 17.35
CA THR A 9 1.98 -11.34 16.69
C THR A 9 2.57 -10.62 15.47
N TYR A 10 3.85 -10.26 15.53
CA TYR A 10 4.62 -9.90 14.34
C TYR A 10 4.88 -11.21 13.60
N ASP A 11 3.88 -11.63 12.81
CA ASP A 11 4.04 -12.66 11.81
C ASP A 11 4.92 -12.06 10.71
N ASP A 12 5.98 -12.78 10.35
CA ASP A 12 7.12 -12.36 9.52
C ASP A 12 6.74 -12.20 8.02
N ASN A 13 5.59 -11.61 7.72
CA ASN A 13 5.08 -11.38 6.36
C ASN A 13 4.65 -9.93 6.17
N ALA A 14 5.64 -9.03 6.11
CA ALA A 14 5.39 -7.66 5.68
C ALA A 14 5.15 -7.61 4.16
N LYS A 15 4.02 -7.02 3.75
CA LYS A 15 3.63 -6.81 2.36
C LYS A 15 4.17 -5.47 1.84
N VAL A 16 4.93 -5.45 0.75
CA VAL A 16 5.50 -4.20 0.22
C VAL A 16 4.51 -3.52 -0.72
N VAL A 17 3.99 -2.35 -0.35
CA VAL A 17 3.05 -1.53 -1.11
C VAL A 17 3.78 -0.34 -1.71
N LYS A 18 4.00 -0.34 -3.03
CA LYS A 18 4.61 0.78 -3.76
C LYS A 18 3.54 1.64 -4.43
N VAL A 19 3.55 2.94 -4.15
CA VAL A 19 2.66 3.91 -4.78
C VAL A 19 3.42 4.65 -5.86
N LEU A 20 3.08 4.35 -7.13
CA LEU A 20 3.63 4.95 -8.34
C LEU A 20 2.83 6.21 -8.69
N GLY A 21 3.27 7.39 -8.27
CA GLY A 21 2.51 8.59 -8.58
C GLY A 21 3.24 9.89 -8.27
N SER A 22 2.96 10.91 -9.07
CA SER A 22 3.54 12.26 -8.97
C SER A 22 2.98 13.08 -7.79
N GLY A 23 2.90 12.49 -6.59
CA GLY A 23 2.68 13.24 -5.34
C GLY A 23 1.30 13.88 -5.16
N CYS A 24 0.22 13.31 -5.71
CA CYS A 24 -1.13 13.85 -5.45
C CYS A 24 -1.60 13.51 -4.01
N ALA A 25 -2.28 14.45 -3.33
CA ALA A 25 -2.81 14.27 -1.98
C ALA A 25 -3.70 13.02 -1.80
N ASN A 26 -4.38 12.60 -2.86
CA ASN A 26 -5.19 11.37 -2.87
C ASN A 26 -4.34 10.10 -2.74
N CYS A 27 -3.12 10.09 -3.29
CA CYS A 27 -2.19 8.95 -3.20
C CYS A 27 -1.71 8.76 -1.75
N GLU A 28 -1.38 9.86 -1.07
CA GLU A 28 -0.98 9.81 0.35
C GLU A 28 -2.13 9.41 1.27
N THR A 29 -3.34 9.89 0.98
CA THR A 29 -4.55 9.51 1.74
C THR A 29 -4.82 8.01 1.58
N THR A 30 -4.67 7.50 0.37
CA THR A 30 -4.79 6.06 0.06
C THR A 30 -3.74 5.27 0.84
N ALA A 31 -2.49 5.70 0.80
CA ALA A 31 -1.40 5.07 1.54
C ALA A 31 -1.72 4.94 3.05
N ARG A 32 -2.19 6.02 3.68
CA ARG A 32 -2.61 6.00 5.08
C ARG A 32 -3.79 5.06 5.34
N LEU A 33 -4.76 5.01 4.43
CA LEU A 33 -5.90 4.08 4.53
C LEU A 33 -5.44 2.63 4.46
N ILE A 34 -4.49 2.31 3.57
CA ILE A 34 -3.90 0.97 3.46
C ILE A 34 -3.22 0.58 4.77
N GLN A 35 -2.41 1.48 5.34
CA GLN A 35 -1.75 1.25 6.63
C GLN A 35 -2.75 1.01 7.76
N ALA A 36 -3.81 1.83 7.85
CA ALA A 36 -4.84 1.66 8.87
C ALA A 36 -5.61 0.33 8.72
N VAL A 37 -5.97 -0.05 7.49
CA VAL A 37 -6.68 -1.32 7.22
C VAL A 37 -5.78 -2.52 7.52
N ALA A 38 -4.49 -2.44 7.16
CA ALA A 38 -3.53 -3.48 7.45
C ALA A 38 -3.32 -3.65 8.96
N GLU A 39 -3.20 -2.54 9.70
CA GLU A 39 -3.09 -2.55 11.16
C GLU A 39 -4.35 -3.15 11.81
N GLU A 40 -5.55 -2.81 11.32
CA GLU A 40 -6.82 -3.39 11.78
C GLU A 40 -6.90 -4.90 11.49
N LYS A 41 -6.32 -5.35 10.38
CA LYS A 41 -6.24 -6.76 9.96
C LYS A 41 -5.11 -7.52 10.67
N GLY A 42 -4.18 -6.83 11.33
CA GLY A 42 -2.97 -7.42 11.90
C GLY A 42 -1.93 -7.84 10.85
N VAL A 43 -1.94 -7.21 9.67
CA VAL A 43 -0.98 -7.46 8.59
C VAL A 43 0.07 -6.37 8.57
N ALA A 44 1.34 -6.75 8.56
CA ALA A 44 2.44 -5.79 8.39
C ALA A 44 2.53 -5.36 6.92
N ILE A 45 2.68 -4.06 6.68
CA ILE A 45 2.86 -3.51 5.33
C ILE A 45 3.99 -2.50 5.32
N GLU A 46 4.70 -2.43 4.20
CA GLU A 46 5.76 -1.47 3.98
C GLU A 46 5.36 -0.54 2.83
N LEU A 47 5.25 0.75 3.09
CA LEU A 47 4.71 1.68 2.12
C LEU A 47 5.83 2.49 1.46
N GLU A 48 6.08 2.22 0.19
CA GLU A 48 7.13 2.83 -0.61
C GLU A 48 6.52 3.79 -1.64
N LYS A 49 7.11 4.96 -1.81
CA LYS A 49 6.69 5.92 -2.83
C LYS A 49 7.68 5.84 -3.97
N VAL A 50 7.22 5.43 -5.14
CA VAL A 50 8.05 5.33 -6.33
C VAL A 50 7.69 6.50 -7.24
N GLU A 51 8.57 7.49 -7.23
CA GLU A 51 8.50 8.68 -8.09
C GLU A 51 9.41 8.55 -9.31
N ASP A 52 10.16 7.45 -9.40
CA ASP A 52 11.15 7.20 -10.42
C ASP A 52 10.49 6.78 -11.73
N ILE A 53 10.58 7.64 -12.75
CA ILE A 53 9.98 7.40 -14.06
C ILE A 53 10.50 6.09 -14.68
N ALA A 54 11.76 5.74 -14.40
CA ALA A 54 12.37 4.50 -14.88
C ALA A 54 11.67 3.25 -14.30
N GLU A 55 11.39 3.25 -12.99
CA GLU A 55 10.62 2.17 -12.37
C GLU A 55 9.17 2.15 -12.88
N ILE A 56 8.50 3.30 -12.94
CA ILE A 56 7.12 3.41 -13.45
C ILE A 56 6.99 2.82 -14.87
N ALA A 57 7.94 3.15 -15.75
CA ALA A 57 8.01 2.59 -17.10
C ALA A 57 8.31 1.09 -17.09
N GLY A 58 9.17 0.62 -16.18
CA GLY A 58 9.48 -0.80 -15.98
C GLY A 58 8.27 -1.63 -15.54
N TYR A 59 7.38 -1.09 -14.72
CA TYR A 59 6.13 -1.73 -14.32
C TYR A 59 5.02 -1.64 -15.38
N GLY A 60 5.25 -0.96 -16.52
CA GLY A 60 4.25 -0.82 -17.58
C GLY A 60 3.09 0.12 -17.24
N VAL A 61 3.24 0.99 -16.24
CA VAL A 61 2.22 1.97 -15.85
C VAL A 61 2.28 3.15 -16.82
N MET A 62 1.52 3.05 -17.90
CA MET A 62 1.35 4.13 -18.91
C MET A 62 0.50 5.31 -18.41
N SER A 63 -0.25 5.12 -17.32
CA SER A 63 -1.13 6.15 -16.74
C SER A 63 -0.99 6.15 -15.23
N THR A 64 -0.16 7.05 -14.72
CA THR A 64 -0.07 7.39 -13.30
C THR A 64 -1.37 8.07 -12.86
N PRO A 65 -1.94 7.75 -11.69
CA PRO A 65 -1.33 7.02 -10.56
C PRO A 65 -1.47 5.49 -10.64
N GLY A 66 -0.44 4.76 -10.21
CA GLY A 66 -0.41 3.29 -10.06
C GLY A 66 -0.15 2.87 -8.61
N VAL A 67 -0.68 1.72 -8.22
CA VAL A 67 -0.43 1.08 -6.93
C VAL A 67 0.04 -0.35 -7.20
N VAL A 68 1.16 -0.69 -6.58
CA VAL A 68 1.86 -1.97 -6.69
C VAL A 68 1.94 -2.58 -5.30
N ILE A 69 1.73 -3.89 -5.19
CA ILE A 69 1.82 -4.64 -3.93
C ILE A 69 2.61 -5.91 -4.22
N ASP A 70 3.65 -6.18 -3.44
CA ASP A 70 4.60 -7.28 -3.65
C ASP A 70 5.14 -7.31 -5.08
N GLU A 71 5.52 -6.15 -5.62
CA GLU A 71 5.96 -5.96 -7.02
C GLU A 71 4.90 -6.30 -8.10
N VAL A 72 3.66 -6.56 -7.70
CA VAL A 72 2.52 -6.80 -8.59
C VAL A 72 1.66 -5.55 -8.70
N VAL A 73 1.42 -5.09 -9.92
CA VAL A 73 0.54 -3.95 -10.17
C VAL A 73 -0.91 -4.35 -9.89
N VAL A 74 -1.46 -3.90 -8.76
CA VAL A 74 -2.85 -4.22 -8.35
C VAL A 74 -3.85 -3.17 -8.82
N HIS A 75 -3.37 -1.96 -9.14
CA HIS A 75 -4.21 -0.86 -9.54
C HIS A 75 -3.46 0.15 -10.42
N THR A 76 -4.12 0.65 -11.46
CA THR A 76 -3.58 1.69 -12.35
C THR A 76 -4.69 2.65 -12.75
N GLY A 77 -4.40 3.95 -12.76
CA GLY A 77 -5.24 5.00 -13.31
C GLY A 77 -6.38 5.51 -12.43
N SER A 78 -6.50 5.12 -11.16
CA SER A 78 -7.57 5.56 -10.25
C SER A 78 -7.21 5.47 -8.76
N VAL A 79 -8.10 5.98 -7.89
CA VAL A 79 -7.98 5.85 -6.43
C VAL A 79 -8.72 4.57 -6.00
N PRO A 80 -8.06 3.63 -5.32
CA PRO A 80 -8.70 2.38 -4.88
C PRO A 80 -9.58 2.59 -3.65
N ASP A 81 -10.74 1.95 -3.62
CA ASP A 81 -11.64 1.94 -2.47
C ASP A 81 -11.10 1.12 -1.30
N ARG A 82 -11.56 1.43 -0.07
CA ARG A 82 -11.26 0.65 1.15
C ARG A 82 -11.51 -0.84 1.02
N GLN A 83 -12.57 -1.23 0.31
CA GLN A 83 -12.90 -2.65 0.12
C GLN A 83 -11.89 -3.35 -0.78
N ARG A 84 -11.33 -2.62 -1.75
CA ARG A 84 -10.25 -3.13 -2.62
C ARG A 84 -8.95 -3.25 -1.84
N ILE A 85 -8.66 -2.27 -0.98
CA ILE A 85 -7.52 -2.30 -0.06
C ILE A 85 -7.58 -3.53 0.83
N ALA A 86 -8.74 -3.80 1.42
CA ALA A 86 -8.97 -4.99 2.25
C ALA A 86 -8.93 -6.31 1.47
N SER A 87 -8.93 -6.29 0.14
CA SER A 87 -8.79 -7.48 -0.71
C SER A 87 -7.33 -7.80 -1.06
N TRP A 88 -6.39 -6.92 -0.71
CA TRP A 88 -4.95 -7.14 -0.89
C TRP A 88 -4.29 -7.86 0.30
N PHE A 89 -5.00 -7.89 1.45
CA PHE A 89 -4.64 -8.55 2.69
C PHE A 89 -5.64 -9.67 2.98
#